data_AF-A0A4P5XJI9-F1
#
_entry.id   AF-A0A4P5XJI9-F1
#
_cell.length_a   1.000
_cell.length_b   1.000
_cell.length_c   1.000
_cell.angle_alpha   90.00
_cell.angle_beta   90.00
_cell.angle_gamma   90.00
#
_symmetry.space_group_name_H-M   'P 1'
#
loop_
_entity.id
_entity.type
_entity.pdbx_description
1 polymer ?
#
loop_
_entity_poly.entity_id
_entity_poly.type
_entity_poly.pdbx_seq_one_letter_code
_entity_poly.pdbx_strand_id
1 'polypeptide(L)'
;MLTDACGLFTKIMPLRIYIACAVIILGAALLLIPSWDNLSRRLFLGVAVGGCATVLVLVVEKRKCFSTSLALSFSLIAPSVLAMLSGFAKLAIPLGAVAFCLGIISLIELVRQMRGRKCLGLGVGGGVVVASIAGLGSATGFGYDTTNIPIWIWVLSAAAPLGLCLGEFPGICLKKIPSACARICGCVILAVAAILMCVLFQNSSASSLYK
;
A
#
# COMPACT_ATOMS: atom_id res chain seq x y z
N MET A 1 31.12 -19.35 -11.79
CA MET A 1 30.79 -19.10 -10.37
C MET A 1 29.83 -17.92 -10.15
N LEU A 2 29.80 -16.85 -10.96
CA LEU A 2 28.79 -15.77 -10.81
C LEU A 2 27.36 -16.15 -11.29
N THR A 3 27.23 -17.19 -12.12
CA THR A 3 25.96 -17.64 -12.70
C THR A 3 25.08 -18.40 -11.69
N ASP A 4 25.67 -19.15 -10.75
CA ASP A 4 24.90 -19.88 -9.73
C ASP A 4 24.33 -18.97 -8.65
N ALA A 5 25.02 -17.89 -8.27
CA ALA A 5 24.53 -16.93 -7.29
C ALA A 5 23.29 -16.17 -7.80
N CYS A 6 23.23 -15.88 -9.10
CA CYS A 6 22.08 -15.20 -9.73
C CYS A 6 20.86 -16.14 -9.82
N GLY A 7 21.08 -17.43 -10.10
CA GLY A 7 20.06 -18.48 -10.06
C GLY A 7 19.55 -18.78 -8.64
N LEU A 8 20.43 -18.71 -7.65
CA LEU A 8 20.05 -18.84 -6.24
C LEU A 8 19.26 -17.61 -5.76
N PHE A 9 19.68 -16.40 -6.14
CA PHE A 9 18.97 -15.16 -5.81
C PHE A 9 17.55 -15.14 -6.40
N THR A 10 17.38 -15.57 -7.64
CA THR A 10 16.06 -15.65 -8.30
C THR A 10 15.16 -16.74 -7.69
N LYS A 11 15.72 -17.85 -7.19
CA LYS A 11 14.95 -18.86 -6.43
C LYS A 11 14.65 -18.45 -4.98
N ILE A 12 15.50 -17.64 -4.35
CA ILE A 12 15.34 -17.20 -2.94
C ILE A 12 14.43 -15.97 -2.82
N MET A 13 14.34 -15.11 -3.84
CA MET A 13 13.44 -13.95 -3.82
C MET A 13 11.98 -14.32 -3.51
N PRO A 14 11.32 -15.26 -4.22
CA PRO A 14 9.94 -15.62 -3.92
C PRO A 14 9.80 -16.15 -2.49
N LEU A 15 10.76 -16.95 -2.00
CA LEU A 15 10.76 -17.45 -0.61
C LEU A 15 10.78 -16.29 0.42
N ARG A 16 11.62 -15.27 0.22
CA ARG A 16 11.67 -14.09 1.10
C ARG A 16 10.40 -13.26 1.04
N ILE A 17 9.74 -13.20 -0.11
CA ILE A 17 8.44 -12.55 -0.28
C ILE A 17 7.34 -13.32 0.45
N TYR A 18 7.30 -14.64 0.32
CA TYR A 18 6.36 -15.50 1.04
C TYR A 18 6.59 -15.41 2.55
N ILE A 19 7.84 -15.35 3.01
CA ILE A 19 8.18 -15.15 4.41
C ILE A 19 7.75 -13.77 4.88
N ALA A 20 7.98 -12.70 4.11
CA ALA A 20 7.53 -11.35 4.47
C ALA A 20 5.99 -11.26 4.50
N CYS A 21 5.30 -11.80 3.49
CA CYS A 21 3.84 -11.90 3.47
C CYS A 21 3.32 -12.73 4.64
N ALA A 22 3.96 -13.86 4.94
CA ALA A 22 3.61 -14.68 6.10
C ALA A 22 3.84 -13.90 7.40
N VAL A 23 4.91 -13.13 7.55
CA VAL A 23 5.16 -12.30 8.74
C VAL A 23 4.16 -11.14 8.85
N ILE A 24 3.69 -10.58 7.74
CA ILE A 24 2.64 -9.54 7.74
C ILE A 24 1.29 -10.15 8.11
N ILE A 25 0.95 -11.31 7.54
CA ILE A 25 -0.28 -12.06 7.86
C ILE A 25 -0.26 -12.51 9.32
N LEU A 26 0.87 -13.04 9.78
CA LEU A 26 1.08 -13.50 11.16
C LEU A 26 1.12 -12.31 12.11
N GLY A 27 1.73 -11.19 11.73
CA GLY A 27 1.77 -9.95 12.50
C GLY A 27 0.39 -9.30 12.63
N ALA A 28 -0.39 -9.27 11.55
CA ALA A 28 -1.79 -8.86 11.58
C ALA A 28 -2.66 -9.82 12.42
N ALA A 29 -2.37 -11.13 12.39
CA ALA A 29 -3.08 -12.12 13.20
C ALA A 29 -2.69 -12.05 14.70
N LEU A 30 -1.42 -11.79 15.02
CA LEU A 30 -0.85 -11.75 16.37
C LEU A 30 -1.00 -10.39 17.06
N LEU A 31 -1.29 -9.31 16.33
CA LEU A 31 -1.62 -8.02 16.93
C LEU A 31 -2.89 -8.19 17.80
N LEU A 32 -2.68 -8.24 19.11
CA LEU A 32 -3.73 -8.19 20.12
C LEU A 32 -4.27 -6.75 20.19
N ILE A 33 -5.18 -6.44 19.27
CA ILE A 33 -5.91 -5.18 19.28
C ILE A 33 -7.20 -5.37 20.09
N PRO A 34 -7.48 -4.49 21.08
CA PRO A 34 -8.53 -4.72 22.08
C PRO A 34 -9.97 -4.79 21.57
N SER A 35 -10.26 -4.39 20.32
CA SER A 35 -11.62 -4.43 19.74
C SER A 35 -11.86 -5.57 18.74
N TRP A 36 -10.82 -6.36 18.44
CA TRP A 36 -10.86 -7.36 17.38
C TRP A 36 -11.33 -8.73 17.88
N ASP A 37 -12.48 -8.81 18.56
CA ASP A 37 -12.97 -10.07 19.13
C ASP A 37 -13.27 -11.16 18.08
N ASN A 38 -13.46 -10.77 16.82
CA ASN A 38 -13.76 -11.69 15.72
C ASN A 38 -12.52 -12.08 14.91
N LEU A 39 -11.98 -13.27 15.16
CA LEU A 39 -10.88 -13.91 14.42
C LEU A 39 -11.09 -13.87 12.88
N SER A 40 -12.34 -14.04 12.43
CA SER A 40 -12.71 -14.01 11.01
C SER A 40 -12.41 -12.68 10.33
N ARG A 41 -12.61 -11.54 11.01
CA ARG A 41 -12.30 -10.21 10.49
C ARG A 41 -10.79 -9.99 10.37
N ARG A 42 -10.02 -10.51 11.34
CA ARG A 42 -8.55 -10.47 11.33
C ARG A 42 -7.98 -11.26 10.15
N LEU A 43 -8.49 -12.48 9.95
CA LEU A 43 -8.08 -13.35 8.84
C LEU A 43 -8.45 -12.75 7.49
N PHE A 44 -9.65 -12.20 7.33
CA PHE A 44 -10.07 -11.59 6.08
C PHE A 44 -9.18 -10.40 5.69
N LEU A 45 -8.86 -9.54 6.66
CA LEU A 45 -7.98 -8.40 6.44
C LEU A 45 -6.53 -8.86 6.17
N GLY A 46 -6.04 -9.86 6.90
CA GLY A 46 -4.72 -10.44 6.69
C GLY A 46 -4.57 -11.09 5.31
N VAL A 47 -5.58 -11.83 4.85
CA VAL A 47 -5.61 -12.42 3.50
C VAL A 47 -5.69 -11.33 2.43
N ALA A 48 -6.49 -10.28 2.63
CA ALA A 48 -6.56 -9.15 1.71
C ALA A 48 -5.19 -8.44 1.61
N VAL A 49 -4.53 -8.17 2.73
CA VAL A 49 -3.21 -7.52 2.78
C VAL A 49 -2.12 -8.43 2.17
N GLY A 50 -2.13 -9.72 2.48
CA GLY A 50 -1.19 -10.70 1.92
C GLY A 50 -1.37 -10.87 0.39
N GLY A 51 -2.62 -10.91 -0.07
CA GLY A 51 -2.97 -10.92 -1.49
C GLY A 51 -2.52 -9.63 -2.19
N CYS A 52 -2.74 -8.46 -1.58
CA CYS A 52 -2.26 -7.19 -2.11
C CYS A 52 -0.73 -7.17 -2.21
N ALA A 53 -0.02 -7.55 -1.15
CA ALA A 53 1.43 -7.56 -1.11
C ALA A 53 2.05 -8.51 -2.16
N THR A 54 1.49 -9.70 -2.34
CA THR A 54 1.95 -10.66 -3.36
C THR A 54 1.76 -10.16 -4.78
N VAL A 55 0.60 -9.55 -5.09
CA VAL A 55 0.36 -8.96 -6.42
C VAL A 55 1.28 -7.75 -6.67
N LEU A 56 1.46 -6.88 -5.68
CA LEU A 56 2.37 -5.73 -5.79
C LEU A 56 3.81 -6.15 -6.07
N VAL A 57 4.26 -7.22 -5.44
CA VAL A 57 5.60 -7.76 -5.67
C VAL A 57 5.82 -8.14 -7.13
N LEU A 58 4.85 -8.83 -7.74
CA LEU A 58 4.94 -9.22 -9.15
C LEU A 58 5.04 -8.00 -10.08
N VAL A 59 4.42 -6.89 -9.69
CA VAL A 59 4.44 -5.64 -10.46
C VAL A 59 5.75 -4.86 -10.24
N VAL A 60 6.22 -4.75 -8.99
CA VAL A 60 7.45 -4.04 -8.63
C VAL A 60 8.69 -4.77 -9.12
N GLU A 61 8.68 -6.10 -9.16
CA GLU A 61 9.78 -6.91 -9.70
C GLU A 61 10.04 -6.65 -11.19
N LYS A 62 8.97 -6.43 -11.96
CA LYS A 62 9.06 -6.15 -13.40
C LYS A 62 9.58 -4.73 -13.70
N ARG A 63 9.51 -3.78 -12.76
CA ARG A 63 9.72 -2.35 -13.05
C ARG A 63 10.39 -1.59 -11.90
N LYS A 64 11.66 -1.22 -12.09
CA LYS A 64 12.43 -0.34 -11.17
C LYS A 64 12.42 1.10 -11.69
N CYS A 65 11.38 1.89 -11.39
CA CYS A 65 11.21 3.23 -11.97
C CYS A 65 10.65 4.25 -10.97
N PHE A 66 10.94 5.54 -11.16
CA PHE A 66 10.39 6.66 -10.37
C PHE A 66 8.88 6.59 -10.12
N SER A 67 8.12 6.19 -11.14
CA SER A 67 6.66 6.06 -11.07
C SER A 67 6.19 5.09 -9.97
N THR A 68 6.96 4.05 -9.64
CA THR A 68 6.57 3.12 -8.57
C THR A 68 6.71 3.76 -7.19
N SER A 69 7.79 4.49 -6.93
CA SER A 69 8.02 5.19 -5.65
C SER A 69 7.00 6.29 -5.42
N LEU A 70 6.67 7.06 -6.47
CA LEU A 70 5.65 8.10 -6.41
C LEU A 70 4.23 7.53 -6.23
N ALA A 71 3.86 6.48 -6.96
CA ALA A 71 2.53 5.90 -6.82
C ALA A 71 2.32 5.23 -5.44
N LEU A 72 3.39 4.69 -4.85
CA LEU A 72 3.38 4.13 -3.50
C LEU A 72 3.22 5.21 -2.41
N SER A 73 3.80 6.41 -2.56
CA SER A 73 3.57 7.50 -1.60
C SER A 73 2.11 7.95 -1.58
N PHE A 74 1.46 8.03 -2.74
CA PHE A 74 0.02 8.32 -2.84
C PHE A 74 -0.85 7.24 -2.20
N SER A 75 -0.46 5.97 -2.29
CA SER A 75 -1.22 4.87 -1.67
C SER A 75 -1.25 4.94 -0.15
N LEU A 76 -0.23 5.54 0.49
CA LEU A 76 -0.15 5.70 1.94
C LEU A 76 -0.99 6.85 2.48
N ILE A 77 -1.48 7.74 1.62
CA ILE A 77 -2.33 8.86 2.03
C ILE A 77 -3.65 8.34 2.58
N ALA A 78 -4.26 7.34 1.92
CA ALA A 78 -5.52 6.75 2.37
C ALA A 78 -5.44 6.17 3.80
N PRO A 79 -4.52 5.24 4.14
CA PRO A 79 -4.44 4.70 5.50
C PRO A 79 -4.08 5.77 6.54
N SER A 80 -3.30 6.80 6.16
CA SER A 80 -2.98 7.92 7.07
C SER A 80 -4.21 8.78 7.38
N VAL A 81 -4.99 9.15 6.36
CA VAL A 81 -6.21 9.95 6.53
C VAL A 81 -7.27 9.17 7.29
N LEU A 82 -7.46 7.88 6.97
CA LEU A 82 -8.40 7.03 7.71
C LEU A 82 -7.98 6.88 9.18
N ALA A 83 -6.69 6.69 9.48
CA ALA A 83 -6.19 6.65 10.86
C ALA A 83 -6.38 7.97 11.62
N MET A 84 -6.32 9.11 10.91
CA MET A 84 -6.62 10.41 11.50
C MET A 84 -8.11 10.57 11.79
N LEU A 85 -8.98 10.18 10.85
CA LEU A 85 -10.44 10.22 10.99
C LEU A 85 -10.95 9.26 12.06
N SER A 86 -10.26 8.14 12.29
CA SER A 86 -10.60 7.16 13.32
C SER A 86 -10.20 7.58 14.74
N GLY A 87 -9.59 8.77 14.90
CA GLY A 87 -9.13 9.32 16.18
C GLY A 87 -7.73 8.86 16.61
N PHE A 88 -7.01 8.10 15.77
CA PHE A 88 -5.71 7.52 16.07
C PHE A 88 -4.52 8.35 15.52
N ALA A 89 -4.44 9.61 15.95
CA ALA A 89 -3.44 10.56 15.48
C ALA A 89 -1.98 10.08 15.63
N LYS A 90 -1.68 9.27 16.66
CA LYS A 90 -0.34 8.69 16.87
C LYS A 90 0.11 7.77 15.75
N LEU A 91 -0.83 7.17 15.01
CA LEU A 91 -0.56 6.24 13.90
C LEU A 91 -0.53 6.96 12.55
N ALA A 92 -1.24 8.08 12.42
CA ALA A 92 -1.18 8.93 11.23
C ALA A 92 0.22 9.57 11.04
N ILE A 93 0.91 9.94 12.13
CA ILE A 93 2.25 10.54 12.09
C ILE A 93 3.29 9.63 11.40
N PRO A 94 3.50 8.35 11.82
CA PRO A 94 4.48 7.48 11.16
C PRO A 94 4.07 7.13 9.73
N LEU A 95 2.77 6.97 9.43
CA LEU A 95 2.30 6.73 8.06
C LEU A 95 2.61 7.92 7.14
N GLY A 96 2.35 9.15 7.61
CA GLY A 96 2.70 10.38 6.92
C GLY A 96 4.20 10.55 6.72
N ALA A 97 5.01 10.20 7.73
CA ALA A 97 6.47 10.24 7.64
C ALA A 97 7.01 9.28 6.57
N VAL A 98 6.47 8.05 6.50
CA VAL A 98 6.85 7.08 5.46
C VAL A 98 6.45 7.58 4.07
N ALA A 99 5.25 8.14 3.91
CA ALA A 99 4.80 8.72 2.65
C ALA A 99 5.71 9.88 2.19
N PHE A 100 6.12 10.73 3.13
CA PHE A 100 7.05 11.84 2.87
C PHE A 100 8.43 11.34 2.45
N CYS A 101 9.00 10.36 3.15
CA CYS A 101 10.28 9.74 2.78
C CYS A 101 10.24 9.13 1.37
N LEU A 102 9.15 8.45 1.01
CA LEU A 102 8.96 7.92 -0.35
C LEU A 102 8.85 9.04 -1.40
N GLY A 103 8.18 10.15 -1.04
CA GLY A 103 8.15 11.35 -1.86
C GLY A 103 9.55 11.91 -2.13
N ILE A 104 10.40 12.02 -1.10
CA ILE A 104 11.80 12.45 -1.24
C ILE A 104 12.59 11.47 -2.11
N ILE A 105 12.46 10.16 -1.88
CA ILE A 105 13.13 9.13 -2.68
C ILE A 105 12.76 9.27 -4.16
N SER A 106 11.47 9.48 -4.44
CA SER A 106 11.00 9.73 -5.80
C SER A 106 11.65 11.00 -6.39
N LEU A 107 11.75 12.09 -5.63
CA LEU A 107 12.38 13.32 -6.09
C LEU A 107 13.86 13.11 -6.45
N ILE A 108 14.59 12.35 -5.61
CA ILE A 108 15.99 12.00 -5.84
C ILE A 108 16.14 11.11 -7.09
N GLU A 109 15.22 10.16 -7.30
CA GLU A 109 15.17 9.31 -8.50
C GLU A 109 14.96 10.15 -9.76
N LEU A 110 14.06 11.14 -9.72
CA LEU A 110 13.78 12.06 -10.81
C LEU A 110 15.00 12.93 -11.16
N VAL A 111 15.65 13.53 -10.15
CA VAL A 111 16.85 14.36 -10.35
C VAL A 111 18.01 13.54 -10.92
N ARG A 112 18.17 12.28 -10.48
CA ARG A 112 19.20 11.38 -11.04
C ARG A 112 18.91 11.00 -12.49
N GLN A 113 17.65 10.78 -12.84
CA GLN A 113 17.23 10.47 -14.20
C GLN A 113 17.45 11.66 -15.14
N MET A 114 17.13 12.89 -14.69
CA MET A 114 17.40 14.14 -15.43
C MET A 114 18.90 14.35 -15.70
N ARG A 115 19.77 13.89 -14.80
CA ARG A 115 21.23 13.91 -14.96
C ARG A 115 21.80 12.75 -15.80
N GLY A 116 20.95 11.98 -16.49
CA GLY A 116 21.37 10.85 -17.32
C GLY A 116 21.95 9.67 -16.54
N ARG A 117 21.83 9.64 -15.21
CA ARG A 117 22.31 8.52 -14.39
C ARG A 117 21.25 7.43 -14.30
N LYS A 118 21.69 6.18 -14.11
CA LYS A 118 20.79 5.03 -13.91
C LYS A 118 19.87 5.32 -12.72
N CYS A 119 18.57 5.17 -12.95
CA CYS A 119 17.54 5.33 -11.92
C CYS A 119 17.62 4.13 -10.97
N LEU A 120 17.86 4.38 -9.68
CA LEU A 120 17.78 3.38 -8.62
C LEU A 120 16.35 3.37 -8.11
N GLY A 121 15.47 2.61 -8.79
CA GLY A 121 14.09 2.46 -8.33
C GLY A 121 13.99 1.63 -7.04
N LEU A 122 12.89 1.81 -6.28
CA LEU A 122 12.50 0.89 -5.21
C LEU A 122 12.57 -0.56 -5.70
N GLY A 123 13.47 -1.35 -5.10
CA GLY A 123 13.51 -2.78 -5.33
C GLY A 123 12.30 -3.48 -4.72
N VAL A 124 12.14 -4.76 -5.03
CA VAL A 124 11.05 -5.63 -4.55
C VAL A 124 10.85 -5.50 -3.03
N GLY A 125 11.94 -5.51 -2.25
CA GLY A 125 11.86 -5.37 -0.79
C GLY A 125 11.26 -4.04 -0.32
N GLY A 126 11.48 -2.94 -1.03
CA GLY A 126 10.89 -1.65 -0.70
C GLY A 126 9.40 -1.59 -1.00
N GLY A 127 8.96 -2.17 -2.12
CA GLY A 127 7.53 -2.30 -2.45
C GLY A 127 6.77 -3.14 -1.42
N VAL A 128 7.38 -4.25 -0.95
CA VAL A 128 6.81 -5.07 0.13
C VAL A 128 6.66 -4.26 1.41
N VAL A 129 7.69 -3.53 1.83
CA VAL A 129 7.64 -2.71 3.05
C VAL A 129 6.51 -1.69 2.99
N VAL A 130 6.30 -1.02 1.86
CA VAL A 130 5.20 -0.05 1.73
C VAL A 130 3.83 -0.73 1.78
N ALA A 131 3.66 -1.86 1.10
CA ALA A 131 2.42 -2.64 1.17
C ALA A 131 2.13 -3.13 2.60
N SER A 132 3.16 -3.56 3.34
CA SER A 132 3.06 -3.92 4.76
C SER A 132 2.60 -2.74 5.60
N ILE A 133 3.21 -1.57 5.41
CA ILE A 133 2.90 -0.37 6.18
C ILE A 133 1.47 0.10 5.89
N ALA A 134 1.04 0.08 4.62
CA ALA A 134 -0.34 0.40 4.25
C ALA A 134 -1.33 -0.59 4.89
N GLY A 135 -1.06 -1.89 4.79
CA GLY A 135 -1.93 -2.93 5.35
C GLY A 135 -2.00 -2.92 6.87
N LEU A 136 -0.84 -2.82 7.54
CA LEU A 136 -0.76 -2.70 9.00
C LEU A 136 -1.37 -1.38 9.50
N GLY A 137 -1.18 -0.28 8.76
CA GLY A 137 -1.81 1.01 9.05
C GLY A 137 -3.33 0.93 9.00
N SER A 138 -3.89 0.28 7.98
CA SER A 138 -5.34 0.08 7.87
C SER A 138 -5.87 -0.90 8.93
N ALA A 139 -5.14 -1.98 9.22
CA ALA A 139 -5.50 -2.95 10.26
C ALA A 139 -5.56 -2.30 11.65
N THR A 140 -4.52 -1.55 11.99
CA THR A 140 -4.40 -0.87 13.28
C THR A 140 -5.41 0.27 13.39
N GLY A 141 -5.60 1.05 12.32
CA GLY A 141 -6.64 2.09 12.28
C GLY A 141 -8.04 1.53 12.50
N PHE A 142 -8.40 0.42 11.84
CA PHE A 142 -9.69 -0.24 12.04
C PHE A 142 -9.88 -0.78 13.46
N GLY A 143 -8.86 -1.45 14.02
CA GLY A 143 -8.95 -2.00 15.36
C GLY A 143 -9.00 -0.94 16.48
N TYR A 144 -8.74 0.32 16.16
CA TYR A 144 -8.91 1.43 17.09
C TYR A 144 -9.92 2.47 16.60
N ASP A 145 -10.80 2.08 15.69
CA ASP A 145 -11.78 2.97 15.12
C ASP A 145 -12.83 3.37 16.14
N THR A 146 -12.81 4.65 16.51
CA THR A 146 -13.78 5.26 17.43
C THR A 146 -15.03 5.79 16.70
N THR A 147 -15.01 5.78 15.37
CA THR A 147 -16.02 6.40 14.50
C THR A 147 -16.91 5.40 13.74
N ASN A 148 -16.78 4.09 14.02
CA ASN A 148 -17.59 3.00 13.43
C ASN A 148 -17.56 2.96 11.89
N ILE A 149 -16.41 3.25 11.28
CA ILE A 149 -16.19 3.11 9.83
C ILE A 149 -16.23 1.61 9.47
N PRO A 150 -17.00 1.22 8.44
CA PRO A 150 -17.12 -0.18 8.06
C PRO A 150 -15.82 -0.76 7.48
N ILE A 151 -15.60 -2.05 7.74
CA ILE A 151 -14.36 -2.76 7.40
C ILE A 151 -13.99 -2.73 5.91
N TRP A 152 -14.97 -2.63 5.01
CA TRP A 152 -14.72 -2.60 3.56
C TRP A 152 -14.00 -1.31 3.13
N ILE A 153 -14.18 -0.18 3.84
CA ILE A 153 -13.45 1.08 3.59
C ILE A 153 -11.97 0.92 3.95
N TRP A 154 -11.69 0.22 5.05
CA TRP A 154 -10.33 -0.11 5.49
C TRP A 154 -9.63 -1.09 4.53
N VAL A 155 -10.37 -2.07 4.00
CA VAL A 155 -9.88 -2.98 2.96
C VAL A 155 -9.57 -2.22 1.67
N LEU A 156 -10.43 -1.29 1.26
CA LEU A 156 -10.20 -0.45 0.07
C LEU A 156 -8.96 0.43 0.23
N SER A 157 -8.74 0.99 1.41
CA SER A 157 -7.53 1.74 1.77
C SER A 157 -6.28 0.86 1.71
N ALA A 158 -6.34 -0.36 2.25
CA ALA A 158 -5.24 -1.33 2.16
C ALA A 158 -4.96 -1.79 0.71
N ALA A 159 -5.97 -1.77 -0.15
CA ALA A 159 -5.88 -2.11 -1.57
C ALA A 159 -5.36 -0.96 -2.46
N ALA A 160 -5.23 0.27 -1.95
CA ALA A 160 -4.74 1.40 -2.73
C ALA A 160 -3.43 1.17 -3.51
N PRO A 161 -2.42 0.44 -2.98
CA PRO A 161 -1.18 0.19 -3.71
C PRO A 161 -1.37 -0.78 -4.90
N LEU A 162 -2.49 -1.53 -4.99
CA LEU A 162 -2.83 -2.34 -6.16
C LEU A 162 -3.07 -1.51 -7.43
N GLY A 163 -3.28 -0.19 -7.30
CA GLY A 163 -3.39 0.73 -8.43
C GLY A 163 -2.18 0.67 -9.37
N LEU A 164 -1.03 0.21 -8.89
CA LEU A 164 0.16 -0.07 -9.70
C LEU A 164 -0.11 -1.09 -10.83
N CYS A 165 -1.07 -2.00 -10.67
CA CYS A 165 -1.40 -3.01 -11.68
C CYS A 165 -1.97 -2.39 -12.96
N LEU A 166 -2.58 -1.20 -12.87
CA LEU A 166 -3.18 -0.53 -14.03
C LEU A 166 -2.16 -0.17 -15.11
N GLY A 167 -0.91 0.08 -14.72
CA GLY A 167 0.18 0.33 -15.68
C GLY A 167 0.71 -0.91 -16.39
N GLU A 168 0.30 -2.12 -15.96
CA GLU A 168 0.69 -3.40 -16.55
C GLU A 168 -0.33 -3.95 -17.54
N PHE A 169 -1.45 -3.25 -17.77
CA PHE A 169 -2.44 -3.66 -18.78
C PHE A 169 -1.80 -3.78 -20.18
N PRO A 170 -2.10 -4.84 -20.95
CA PRO A 170 -1.41 -5.15 -22.21
C PRO A 170 -1.45 -4.02 -23.26
N GLY A 171 -2.51 -3.19 -23.28
CA GLY A 171 -2.59 -2.02 -24.17
C GLY A 171 -1.78 -0.80 -23.73
N ILE A 172 -1.39 -0.72 -22.45
CA ILE A 172 -0.76 0.47 -21.83
C ILE A 172 0.73 0.20 -21.55
N CYS A 173 1.08 -1.04 -21.20
CA CYS A 173 2.42 -1.46 -20.78
C CYS A 173 3.51 -1.28 -21.86
N LEU A 174 3.11 -1.24 -23.13
CA LEU A 174 3.99 -1.03 -24.29
C LEU A 174 4.58 0.38 -24.36
N LYS A 175 3.89 1.38 -23.80
CA LYS A 175 4.30 2.79 -23.87
C LYS A 175 4.74 3.30 -22.49
N LYS A 176 5.97 3.81 -22.38
CA LYS A 176 6.61 4.19 -21.10
C LYS A 176 5.84 5.27 -20.32
N ILE A 177 5.41 6.33 -20.99
CA ILE A 177 4.71 7.48 -20.38
C ILE A 177 3.29 7.11 -19.89
N PRO A 178 2.40 6.52 -20.71
CA PRO A 178 1.06 6.18 -20.24
C PRO A 178 1.06 5.04 -19.21
N SER A 179 2.02 4.11 -19.27
CA SER A 179 2.19 3.11 -18.19
C SER A 179 2.52 3.78 -16.86
N ALA A 180 3.40 4.79 -16.85
CA ALA A 180 3.73 5.54 -15.64
C ALA A 180 2.53 6.34 -15.10
N CYS A 181 1.79 7.04 -15.97
CA CYS A 181 0.58 7.75 -15.57
C CYS A 181 -0.49 6.79 -15.04
N ALA A 182 -0.74 5.66 -15.70
CA ALA A 182 -1.76 4.70 -15.27
C ALA A 182 -1.50 4.15 -13.86
N ARG A 183 -0.23 3.93 -13.48
CA ARG A 183 0.14 3.52 -12.11
C ARG A 183 -0.19 4.58 -11.08
N ILE A 184 0.19 5.83 -11.36
CA ILE A 184 -0.02 6.96 -10.45
C ILE A 184 -1.52 7.23 -10.31
N CYS A 185 -2.23 7.38 -11.44
CA CYS A 185 -3.67 7.58 -11.46
C CYS A 185 -4.41 6.43 -10.77
N GLY A 186 -3.99 5.18 -10.97
CA GLY A 186 -4.56 4.03 -10.30
C GLY A 186 -4.51 4.10 -8.78
N CYS A 187 -3.32 4.37 -8.23
CA CYS A 187 -3.15 4.51 -6.78
C CYS A 187 -3.91 5.72 -6.23
N VAL A 188 -3.91 6.86 -6.95
CA VAL A 188 -4.63 8.06 -6.55
C VAL A 188 -6.14 7.83 -6.55
N ILE A 189 -6.71 7.21 -7.59
CA ILE A 189 -8.15 6.95 -7.67
C ILE A 189 -8.60 6.05 -6.52
N LEU A 190 -7.87 4.97 -6.23
CA LEU A 190 -8.21 4.07 -5.12
C LEU A 190 -8.10 4.77 -3.76
N ALA A 191 -7.03 5.56 -3.56
CA ALA A 191 -6.85 6.31 -2.32
C ALA A 191 -7.96 7.36 -2.11
N VAL A 192 -8.28 8.13 -3.14
CA VAL A 192 -9.36 9.14 -3.10
C VAL A 192 -10.71 8.45 -2.89
N ALA A 193 -10.99 7.34 -3.57
CA ALA A 193 -12.23 6.60 -3.37
C ALA A 193 -12.41 6.14 -1.92
N ALA A 194 -11.36 5.59 -1.29
CA ALA A 194 -11.43 5.19 0.12
C ALA A 194 -11.72 6.38 1.06
N ILE A 195 -11.06 7.51 0.84
CA ILE A 195 -11.28 8.73 1.63
C ILE A 195 -12.70 9.27 1.42
N LEU A 196 -13.16 9.36 0.17
CA LEU A 196 -14.47 9.91 -0.16
C LEU A 196 -15.60 9.06 0.42
N MET A 197 -15.50 7.73 0.33
CA MET A 197 -16.47 6.81 0.94
C MET A 197 -16.49 6.94 2.46
N CYS A 198 -15.34 7.13 3.10
CA CYS A 198 -15.25 7.38 4.54
C CYS A 198 -16.00 8.67 4.94
N VAL A 199 -15.74 9.77 4.22
CA VAL A 199 -16.38 11.07 4.48
C VAL A 199 -17.89 11.00 4.23
N LEU A 200 -18.32 10.38 3.13
CA LEU A 200 -19.75 10.22 2.82
C LEU A 200 -20.48 9.39 3.88
N PHE A 201 -19.84 8.33 4.39
CA PHE A 201 -20.41 7.50 5.45
C PHE A 201 -20.55 8.27 6.77
N GLN A 202 -19.53 9.04 7.16
CA GLN A 202 -19.58 9.88 8.35
C GLN A 202 -20.67 10.95 8.25
N ASN A 203 -20.80 11.62 7.10
CA ASN A 203 -21.85 12.62 6.88
C ASN A 203 -23.26 12.01 6.88
N SER A 204 -23.44 10.83 6.28
CA SER A 204 -24.73 10.13 6.28
C SER A 204 -25.16 9.74 7.69
N SER A 205 -24.22 9.24 8.50
CA SER A 205 -24.46 8.85 9.90
C SER A 205 -24.77 10.06 10.80
N ALA A 206 -24.14 11.21 10.54
CA ALA A 206 -24.46 12.46 11.23
C ALA A 206 -25.88 12.93 10.89
N SER A 207 -26.29 12.85 9.61
CA SER A 207 -27.62 13.29 9.18
C SER A 207 -28.79 12.46 9.73
N SER A 208 -28.57 11.18 10.07
CA SER A 208 -29.60 10.34 10.68
C SER A 208 -29.80 10.60 12.18
N LEU A 209 -28.84 11.23 12.85
CA LEU A 209 -28.91 11.58 14.27
C LEU A 209 -29.69 12.88 14.55
N TYR A 210 -29.99 13.66 13.51
CA TYR A 210 -30.77 14.90 13.58
C TYR A 210 -32.21 14.75 13.07
N LYS A 211 -32.70 13.52 12.87
CA LYS A 211 -34.11 13.20 12.61
C LYS A 211 -34.72 12.50 13.81
#